data_AF-A0A497VKA8-F1
#
_entry.id   AF-A0A497VKA8-F1
#
_cell.length_a   1.000
_cell.length_b   1.000
_cell.length_c   1.000
_cell.angle_alpha   90.00
_cell.angle_beta   90.00
_cell.angle_gamma   90.00
#
_symmetry.space_group_name_H-M   'P 1'
#
loop_
_entity.id
_entity.type
_entity.pdbx_description
1 polymer ?
#
loop_
_entity_poly.entity_id
_entity_poly.type
_entity_poly.pdbx_seq_one_letter_code
_entity_poly.pdbx_strand_id
1 'polypeptide(L)'
;MHQIIVDQNLILLDGKPLALVTRSGLAQWEQDGISFTFRYDQILDEGDNYGKFRCLYEREGTHEIFVLVESPSSPEGFRVILVDHPPHTLH
;
A
#
# COMPACT_ATOMS: atom_id res chain seq x y z
N MET A 1 -13.07 -4.79 23.08
CA MET A 1 -12.95 -3.93 21.89
C MET A 1 -11.72 -4.42 21.14
N HIS A 2 -11.90 -5.11 20.00
CA HIS A 2 -10.78 -5.50 19.17
C HIS A 2 -10.30 -4.25 18.45
N GLN A 3 -9.31 -3.59 19.02
CA GLN A 3 -8.58 -2.57 18.31
C GLN A 3 -7.95 -3.30 17.12
N ILE A 4 -8.43 -3.03 15.91
CA ILE A 4 -7.72 -3.43 14.70
C ILE A 4 -6.43 -2.61 14.75
N ILE A 5 -5.39 -3.19 15.33
CA ILE A 5 -4.04 -2.67 15.26
C ILE A 5 -3.68 -2.86 13.79
N VAL A 6 -3.97 -1.83 12.98
CA VAL A 6 -3.26 -1.68 11.72
C VAL A 6 -1.82 -1.51 12.16
N ASP A 7 -1.05 -2.58 11.95
CA ASP A 7 0.38 -2.62 12.26
C ASP A 7 1.01 -1.35 11.67
N GLN A 8 1.53 -0.49 12.56
CA GLN A 8 1.97 0.85 12.18
C GLN A 8 3.06 0.77 11.11
N ASN A 9 3.84 -0.30 11.08
CA ASN A 9 4.89 -0.50 10.09
C ASN A 9 4.32 -0.71 8.68
N LEU A 10 3.09 -1.19 8.54
CA LEU A 10 2.43 -1.34 7.23
C LEU A 10 2.02 0.00 6.62
N ILE A 11 1.82 1.03 7.44
CA ILE A 11 1.35 2.36 7.01
C ILE A 11 2.39 3.47 7.22
N LEU A 12 3.58 3.13 7.70
CA LEU A 12 4.71 4.03 7.83
C LEU A 12 5.83 3.63 6.86
N LEU A 13 6.44 4.61 6.22
CA LEU A 13 7.69 4.46 5.46
C LEU A 13 8.71 5.46 6.02
N ASP A 14 9.84 4.97 6.52
CA ASP A 14 10.86 5.78 7.19
C ASP A 14 10.28 6.68 8.31
N GLY A 15 9.31 6.16 9.06
CA GLY A 15 8.60 6.89 10.12
C GLY A 15 7.58 7.92 9.64
N LYS A 16 7.34 8.05 8.33
CA LYS A 16 6.33 8.95 7.74
C LYS A 16 5.06 8.18 7.35
N PRO A 17 3.87 8.73 7.59
CA PRO A 17 2.62 8.10 7.18
C PRO A 17 2.49 8.03 5.67
N LEU A 18 2.01 6.88 5.20
CA LEU A 18 1.63 6.65 3.82
C LEU A 18 0.17 7.07 3.62
N ALA A 19 -0.10 7.68 2.47
CA ALA A 19 -1.45 7.87 2.00
C ALA A 19 -2.05 6.51 1.58
N LEU A 20 -3.38 6.43 1.48
CA LEU A 20 -4.06 5.18 1.15
C LEU A 20 -4.62 5.23 -0.26
N VAL A 21 -4.50 4.15 -1.01
CA VAL A 21 -5.15 4.02 -2.32
C VAL A 21 -5.75 2.63 -2.47
N THR A 22 -6.96 2.55 -3.02
CA THR A 22 -7.60 1.28 -3.37
C THR A 22 -7.35 0.93 -4.83
N ARG A 23 -7.63 -0.31 -5.24
CA ARG A 23 -7.61 -0.69 -6.67
C ARG A 23 -8.53 0.17 -7.53
N SER A 24 -9.69 0.56 -6.99
CA SER A 24 -10.61 1.47 -7.70
C SER A 24 -10.04 2.89 -7.81
N GLY A 25 -9.31 3.36 -6.79
CA GLY A 25 -8.59 4.63 -6.85
C GLY A 25 -7.50 4.65 -7.91
N LEU A 26 -6.71 3.56 -8.01
CA LEU A 26 -5.72 3.41 -9.08
C LEU A 26 -6.37 3.40 -10.47
N ALA A 27 -7.45 2.64 -10.65
CA ALA A 27 -8.19 2.61 -11.91
C ALA A 27 -8.75 4.00 -12.28
N GLN A 28 -9.15 4.80 -11.30
CA GLN A 28 -9.57 6.18 -11.55
C GLN A 28 -8.40 7.05 -12.01
N TRP A 29 -7.20 6.91 -11.41
CA TRP A 29 -6.02 7.62 -11.86
C TRP A 29 -5.68 7.28 -13.32
N GLU A 30 -5.75 6.00 -13.70
CA GLU A 30 -5.55 5.58 -15.09
C GLU A 30 -6.58 6.20 -16.04
N GLN A 31 -7.86 6.22 -15.65
CA GLN A 31 -8.95 6.83 -16.43
C GLN A 31 -8.78 8.34 -16.60
N ASP A 32 -8.28 9.01 -15.57
CA ASP A 32 -8.02 10.45 -15.57
C ASP A 32 -6.70 10.82 -16.29
N GLY A 33 -5.97 9.83 -16.80
CA GLY A 33 -4.68 10.02 -17.47
C GLY A 33 -3.56 10.46 -16.53
N ILE A 34 -3.68 10.17 -15.23
CA ILE A 34 -2.67 10.48 -14.23
C ILE A 34 -1.58 9.41 -14.30
N SER A 35 -0.37 9.84 -14.67
CA SER A 35 0.82 9.00 -14.60
C SER A 35 1.19 8.69 -13.14
N PHE A 36 1.50 7.43 -12.86
CA PHE A 36 2.04 7.00 -11.58
C PHE A 36 3.03 5.86 -11.77
N THR A 37 3.96 5.75 -10.82
CA THR A 37 4.87 4.60 -10.70
C THR A 37 4.50 3.77 -9.50
N PHE A 38 4.97 2.52 -9.47
CA PHE A 38 4.81 1.66 -8.31
C PHE A 38 6.12 0.93 -7.98
N ARG A 39 6.27 0.57 -6.71
CA ARG A 39 7.38 -0.27 -6.22
C ARG A 39 6.92 -1.16 -5.08
N TYR A 40 7.62 -2.29 -4.92
CA TYR A 40 7.43 -3.16 -3.78
C TYR A 40 8.38 -2.77 -2.65
N ASP A 41 7.84 -2.69 -1.45
CA ASP A 41 8.59 -2.38 -0.24
C ASP A 41 8.46 -3.56 0.73
N GLN A 42 9.59 -4.14 1.12
CA GLN A 42 9.62 -5.30 1.99
C GLN A 42 9.37 -4.88 3.43
N ILE A 43 8.49 -5.60 4.12
CA ILE A 43 8.27 -5.43 5.54
C ILE A 43 9.42 -6.12 6.28
N LEU A 44 10.24 -5.30 6.95
CA LEU A 44 11.41 -5.75 7.71
C LEU A 44 11.12 -5.96 9.19
N ASP A 45 9.93 -5.56 9.66
CA ASP A 45 9.55 -5.69 11.07
C ASP A 45 9.30 -7.16 11.44
N GLU A 46 9.82 -7.57 12.60
CA GLU A 46 9.69 -8.94 13.09
C GLU A 46 8.24 -9.19 13.56
N GLY A 47 7.46 -9.92 12.76
CA GLY A 47 6.06 -10.22 13.04
C GLY A 47 5.41 -11.12 11.97
N ASP A 48 4.09 -11.27 12.01
CA ASP A 48 3.32 -12.14 11.09
C ASP A 48 3.43 -11.73 9.60
N ASN A 49 3.91 -10.52 9.34
CA ASN A 49 4.09 -9.96 8.00
C ASN A 49 5.56 -9.82 7.60
N TYR A 50 6.49 -10.28 8.44
CA TYR A 50 7.92 -10.25 8.12
C TYR A 50 8.19 -10.93 6.78
N GLY A 51 8.97 -10.27 5.93
CA GLY A 51 9.37 -10.77 4.62
C GLY A 51 8.31 -10.61 3.53
N LYS A 52 7.06 -10.23 3.86
CA LYS A 52 6.05 -9.85 2.87
C LYS A 52 6.36 -8.48 2.28
N PHE A 53 5.72 -8.15 1.17
CA PHE A 53 5.88 -6.90 0.47
C PHE A 53 4.55 -6.15 0.41
N ARG A 54 4.58 -4.85 0.64
CA ARG A 54 3.48 -3.94 0.30
C ARG A 54 3.75 -3.27 -1.04
N CYS A 55 2.70 -2.90 -1.76
CA CYS A 55 2.82 -2.12 -2.98
C CYS A 55 2.66 -0.63 -2.68
N LEU A 56 3.65 0.16 -3.07
CA LEU A 56 3.67 1.61 -2.92
C LEU A 56 3.52 2.27 -4.29
N TYR A 57 2.74 3.35 -4.34
CA TYR A 57 2.44 4.11 -5.55
C TYR A 57 2.80 5.57 -5.36
N GLU A 58 3.35 6.17 -6.40
CA GLU A 58 3.73 7.58 -6.42
C GLU A 58 3.17 8.20 -7.70
N ARG A 59 2.32 9.22 -7.56
CA ARG A 59 1.80 9.97 -8.71
C ARG A 59 2.83 10.98 -9.18
N GLU A 60 2.98 11.09 -10.49
CA GLU A 60 3.83 12.09 -11.10
C GLU A 60 3.42 13.50 -10.65
N GLY A 61 4.38 14.33 -10.26
CA GLY A 61 4.13 15.68 -9.76
C GLY A 61 3.71 15.78 -8.29
N THR A 62 3.68 14.67 -7.55
CA THR A 62 3.44 14.68 -6.09
C THR A 62 4.61 14.04 -5.33
N HIS A 63 4.85 14.47 -4.09
CA HIS A 63 5.79 13.80 -3.17
C HIS A 63 5.09 12.80 -2.24
N GLU A 64 3.83 12.49 -2.52
CA GLU A 64 3.00 11.65 -1.67
C GLU A 64 3.10 10.20 -2.12
N ILE A 65 3.36 9.32 -1.15
CA ILE A 65 3.51 7.89 -1.36
C ILE A 65 2.25 7.21 -0.83
N PHE A 66 1.62 6.42 -1.68
CA PHE A 66 0.37 5.73 -1.39
C PHE A 66 0.61 4.24 -1.20
N VAL A 67 0.08 3.65 -0.14
CA VAL A 67 0.05 2.19 0.03
C VAL A 67 -1.27 1.64 -0.48
N LEU A 68 -1.19 0.50 -1.17
CA LEU A 68 -2.37 -0.20 -1.65
C LEU A 68 -3.12 -0.87 -0.50
N VAL A 69 -4.41 -0.54 -0.40
CA VAL A 69 -5.33 -1.11 0.58
C VAL A 69 -6.52 -1.78 -0.11
N GLU A 70 -7.10 -2.76 0.57
CA GLU A 70 -8.42 -3.27 0.21
C GLU A 70 -9.45 -2.17 0.40
N SER A 71 -10.45 -2.15 -0.49
CA SER A 71 -11.62 -1.30 -0.27
C SER A 71 -12.23 -1.67 1.09
N PRO A 72 -12.57 -0.69 1.93
CA PRO A 72 -13.14 -0.97 3.23
C PRO A 72 -14.44 -1.74 3.06
N SER A 73 -14.40 -3.03 3.37
CA SER A 73 -15.55 -3.94 3.35
C SER A 73 -16.31 -3.92 4.68
N SER A 74 -15.83 -3.17 5.67
CA SER A 74 -16.45 -2.94 6.97
C SER A 74 -16.04 -1.58 7.54
N PRO A 75 -16.84 -0.98 8.43
CA PRO A 75 -16.53 0.31 9.07
C PRO A 75 -15.31 0.25 10.01
N GLU A 76 -14.79 -0.95 10.27
CA GLU A 76 -13.72 -1.17 11.23
C GLU A 76 -12.33 -0.77 10.71
N GLY A 77 -12.17 -0.46 9.41
CA GLY A 77 -10.95 0.14 8.88
C GLY A 77 -10.57 -0.35 7.48
N PHE A 78 -9.29 -0.20 7.16
CA PHE A 78 -8.69 -0.65 5.90
C PHE A 78 -7.67 -1.77 6.16
N ARG A 79 -7.41 -2.59 5.15
CA ARG A 79 -6.37 -3.63 5.19
C ARG A 79 -5.34 -3.35 4.11
N VAL A 80 -4.07 -3.34 4.49
CA VAL A 80 -2.98 -3.22 3.51
C VAL A 80 -2.87 -4.53 2.73
N ILE A 81 -2.79 -4.43 1.40
CA ILE A 81 -2.58 -5.60 0.54
C ILE A 81 -1.10 -5.96 0.56
N LEU A 82 -0.81 -7.18 1.03
CA LEU A 82 0.54 -7.74 1.08
C LEU A 82 0.69 -8.89 0.08
N VAL A 83 1.89 -9.04 -0.47
CA VAL A 83 2.27 -10.15 -1.35
C VAL A 83 3.52 -10.85 -0.81
N ASP A 84 3.59 -12.17 -0.96
CA ASP A 84 4.72 -12.96 -0.46
C ASP A 84 6.00 -12.75 -1.29
N HIS A 85 5.84 -12.40 -2.56
CA HIS A 85 6.93 -12.06 -3.46
C HIS A 85 6.48 -10.94 -4.40
N PRO A 86 7.37 -10.01 -4.78
CA PRO A 86 7.11 -9.12 -5.91
C PRO A 86 6.84 -10.01 -7.13
N PRO A 87 5.75 -9.80 -7.89
CA PRO A 87 5.62 -10.45 -9.18
C PRO A 87 6.89 -10.13 -9.97
N HIS A 88 7.60 -11.17 -10.40
CA HIS A 88 8.73 -11.01 -11.30
C HIS A 88 8.18 -10.25 -12.51
N THR A 89 8.52 -8.96 -12.62
CA THR A 89 8.30 -8.20 -13.85
C THR A 89 9.09 -8.93 -14.93
N LEU A 90 8.38 -9.75 -15.72
CA LEU A 90 8.86 -10.20 -17.01
C LEU A 90 9.01 -8.93 -17.85
N HIS A 91 10.23 -8.42 -17.90
CA HIS A 91 10.66 -7.44 -18.89
C HIS A 91 10.63 -8.06 -20.29
#